data_AF-A0A1H3GR33-F1
#
_entry.id   AF-A0A1H3GR33-F1
#
_cell.length_a   1.000
_cell.length_b   1.000
_cell.length_c   1.000
_cell.angle_alpha   90.00
_cell.angle_beta   90.00
_cell.angle_gamma   90.00
#
_symmetry.space_group_name_H-M   'P 1'
#
loop_
_entity.id
_entity.type
_entity.pdbx_description
1 polymer ?
#
loop_
_entity_poly.entity_id
_entity_poly.type
_entity_poly.pdbx_seq_one_letter_code
_entity_poly.pdbx_strand_id
1 'polypeptide(L)'
;MPDHVHMCISIPPKYSVSYVVGYIKGKSAISIARKFMGESRNFTGESFWARGYFVSTAGLDEEMVREYIRHQEKEDEHYDQLKLGM
;
A
#
# COMPACT_ATOMS: atom_id res chain seq x y z
N MET A 1 12.67 -4.99 -3.93
CA MET A 1 12.64 -3.52 -4.16
C MET A 1 11.34 -2.99 -3.55
N PRO A 2 11.32 -1.82 -2.91
CA PRO A 2 10.11 -1.28 -2.30
C PRO A 2 9.15 -0.76 -3.38
N ASP A 3 8.30 -1.64 -3.91
CA ASP A 3 7.34 -1.37 -4.98
C ASP A 3 5.87 -1.35 -4.49
N HIS A 4 5.67 -1.52 -3.19
CA HIS A 4 4.37 -1.57 -2.53
C HIS A 4 4.38 -0.82 -1.19
N VAL A 5 3.20 -0.60 -0.60
CA VAL A 5 3.03 0.12 0.66
C VAL A 5 2.14 -0.68 1.60
N HIS A 6 2.61 -0.88 2.84
CA HIS A 6 1.84 -1.48 3.93
C HIS A 6 1.24 -0.41 4.82
N MET A 7 -0.04 -0.56 5.19
CA MET A 7 -0.75 0.39 6.05
C MET A 7 -1.62 -0.34 7.07
N CYS A 8 -1.53 0.05 8.33
CA CYS A 8 -2.52 -0.30 9.35
C CYS A 8 -3.47 0.89 9.55
N ILE A 9 -4.74 0.72 9.22
CA ILE A 9 -5.75 1.78 9.29
C ILE A 9 -7.03 1.29 9.95
N SER A 10 -7.64 2.15 10.77
CA SER A 10 -8.97 1.92 11.33
C SER A 10 -10.03 2.47 10.36
N ILE A 11 -10.98 1.62 9.96
CA ILE A 11 -12.06 1.97 9.03
C ILE A 11 -13.40 1.93 9.78
N PRO A 12 -14.17 3.03 9.83
CA PRO A 12 -15.52 3.00 10.38
C PRO A 12 -16.39 2.00 9.62
N PRO A 13 -17.24 1.21 10.31
CA PRO A 13 -17.99 0.10 9.69
C PRO A 13 -19.00 0.53 8.63
N LYS A 14 -19.35 1.83 8.59
CA LYS A 14 -20.21 2.43 7.56
C LYS A 14 -19.54 2.52 6.18
N TYR A 15 -18.22 2.40 6.12
CA TYR A 15 -17.46 2.42 4.86
C TYR A 15 -16.96 1.02 4.54
N SER A 16 -17.09 0.61 3.27
CA SER A 16 -16.44 -0.62 2.82
C SER A 16 -14.92 -0.42 2.73
N VAL A 17 -14.17 -1.50 2.99
CA VAL A 17 -12.71 -1.52 2.79
C VAL A 17 -12.34 -1.11 1.36
N SER A 18 -13.06 -1.63 0.37
CA SER A 18 -12.82 -1.33 -1.05
C SER A 18 -12.99 0.16 -1.37
N TYR A 19 -13.97 0.83 -0.75
CA TYR A 19 -14.19 2.26 -0.94
C TYR A 19 -13.01 3.07 -0.39
N VAL A 20 -12.57 2.76 0.83
CA VAL A 20 -11.45 3.48 1.48
C VAL A 20 -10.15 3.25 0.71
N VAL A 21 -9.84 2.01 0.34
CA VAL A 21 -8.63 1.69 -0.44
C VAL A 21 -8.67 2.36 -1.82
N GLY A 22 -9.82 2.33 -2.50
CA GLY A 22 -9.99 3.03 -3.78
C GLY A 22 -9.79 4.54 -3.67
N TYR A 23 -10.31 5.15 -2.61
CA TYR A 23 -10.11 6.57 -2.32
C TYR A 23 -8.62 6.89 -2.10
N ILE A 24 -7.94 6.12 -1.24
CA ILE A 24 -6.51 6.32 -0.93
C ILE A 24 -5.67 6.18 -2.21
N LYS A 25 -5.85 5.09 -2.97
CA LYS A 25 -5.11 4.85 -4.23
C LYS A 25 -5.36 5.96 -5.25
N GLY A 26 -6.61 6.40 -5.42
CA GLY A 26 -6.97 7.47 -6.36
C GLY A 26 -6.38 8.83 -5.99
N LYS A 27 -6.52 9.25 -4.72
CA LYS A 27 -6.01 10.56 -4.26
C LYS A 27 -4.49 10.61 -4.22
N SER A 28 -3.84 9.53 -3.78
CA SER A 28 -2.38 9.43 -3.78
C SER A 28 -1.80 9.47 -5.18
N ALA A 29 -2.36 8.72 -6.15
CA ALA A 29 -1.90 8.76 -7.53
C ALA A 29 -1.94 10.18 -8.12
N ILE A 30 -3.05 10.92 -7.90
CA ILE A 30 -3.17 12.33 -8.34
C ILE A 30 -2.14 13.21 -7.63
N SER A 31 -1.96 13.03 -6.32
CA SER A 31 -0.98 13.83 -5.55
C SER A 31 0.45 13.57 -6.02
N ILE A 32 0.79 12.32 -6.33
CA ILE A 32 2.12 11.93 -6.76
C ILE A 32 2.41 12.47 -8.16
N ALA A 33 1.47 12.30 -9.09
CA ALA A 33 1.58 12.85 -10.44
C ALA A 33 1.86 14.36 -10.41
N ARG A 34 1.11 15.12 -9.60
CA ARG A 34 1.26 16.57 -9.48
C ARG A 34 2.54 17.02 -8.79
N LYS A 35 2.97 16.31 -7.74
CA LYS A 35 4.11 16.75 -6.89
C LYS A 35 5.46 16.27 -7.39
N PHE A 36 5.52 15.08 -7.97
CA PHE A 36 6.78 14.40 -8.26
C PHE A 36 7.01 14.12 -9.74
N MET A 37 5.95 14.04 -10.55
CA MET A 37 6.07 13.77 -11.99
C MET A 37 5.93 15.04 -12.86
N GLY A 38 5.61 16.19 -12.27
CA GLY A 38 5.46 17.46 -13.01
C GLY A 38 4.17 17.54 -13.85
N GLU A 39 3.30 16.53 -13.74
CA GLU A 39 2.05 16.44 -14.51
C GLU A 39 0.99 17.36 -13.89
N SER A 40 0.85 18.56 -14.47
CA SER A 40 -0.06 19.60 -13.96
C SER A 40 -1.52 19.39 -14.37
N ARG A 41 -1.80 18.69 -15.49
CA ARG A 41 -3.15 18.41 -16.01
C ARG A 41 -3.21 17.05 -16.73
N ASN A 42 -4.32 16.34 -16.52
CA ASN A 42 -4.73 15.12 -17.22
C ASN A 42 -3.76 13.93 -17.12
N PHE A 43 -3.62 13.38 -15.91
CA PHE A 43 -3.06 12.05 -15.68
C PHE A 43 -4.06 10.97 -16.18
N THR A 44 -4.25 10.92 -17.50
CA THR A 44 -5.20 10.05 -18.19
C THR A 44 -4.44 9.01 -18.98
N GLY A 45 -4.65 7.73 -18.65
CA GLY A 45 -4.01 6.59 -19.33
C GLY A 45 -2.89 5.92 -18.54
N GLU A 46 -2.33 6.60 -17.54
CA GLU A 46 -1.28 6.05 -16.67
C GLU A 46 -1.86 5.60 -15.32
N SER A 47 -1.37 4.46 -14.80
CA SER A 47 -1.79 3.90 -13.52
C SER A 47 -0.59 3.82 -12.59
N PHE A 48 -0.59 4.63 -11.53
CA PHE A 48 0.46 4.59 -10.51
C PHE A 48 0.39 3.31 -9.67
N TRP A 49 -0.82 2.86 -9.32
CA TRP A 49 -1.03 1.64 -8.53
C TRP A 49 -1.49 0.49 -9.41
N ALA A 50 -1.11 -0.73 -9.04
CA ALA A 50 -1.71 -1.95 -9.56
C ALA A 50 -3.24 -1.96 -9.30
N ARG A 51 -4.01 -2.68 -10.12
CA ARG A 51 -5.48 -2.78 -9.95
C ARG A 51 -5.88 -3.41 -8.61
N GLY A 52 -5.16 -4.45 -8.19
CA GLY A 52 -5.43 -5.19 -6.95
C GLY A 52 -4.96 -4.47 -5.67
N TYR A 53 -5.35 -5.04 -4.53
CA TYR A 53 -4.84 -4.73 -3.20
C TYR A 53 -5.02 -5.95 -2.30
N PHE A 54 -4.20 -6.05 -1.25
CA PHE A 54 -4.34 -7.07 -0.20
C PHE A 54 -4.90 -6.42 1.07
N VAL A 55 -5.74 -7.16 1.81
CA VAL A 55 -6.25 -6.73 3.11
C VAL A 55 -6.37 -7.93 4.04
N SER A 56 -5.96 -7.73 5.29
CA SER A 56 -6.19 -8.64 6.40
C SER A 56 -6.77 -7.85 7.56
N THR A 57 -7.76 -8.39 8.26
CA THR A 57 -8.30 -7.77 9.47
C THR A 57 -7.40 -8.06 10.64
N ALA A 58 -6.85 -7.02 11.24
CA ALA A 58 -6.22 -7.10 12.55
C ALA A 58 -7.29 -7.36 13.62
N GLY A 59 -7.11 -8.42 14.42
CA GLY A 59 -7.95 -8.69 15.59
C GLY A 59 -7.61 -7.75 16.75
N LEU A 60 -7.69 -8.26 17.98
CA LEU A 60 -7.45 -7.49 19.21
C LEU A 60 -5.99 -7.02 19.40
N ASP A 61 -5.03 -7.59 18.68
CA ASP A 61 -3.61 -7.28 18.84
C ASP A 61 -3.09 -6.35 17.73
N GLU A 62 -3.46 -5.07 17.85
CA GLU A 62 -3.01 -4.01 16.95
C GLU A 62 -1.48 -3.78 17.05
N GLU A 63 -0.89 -4.07 18.21
CA GLU A 63 0.53 -3.90 18.46
C GLU A 63 1.36 -4.90 17.66
N MET A 64 0.97 -6.18 17.66
CA MET A 64 1.58 -7.21 16.83
C MET A 64 1.51 -6.86 15.33
N VAL A 65 0.37 -6.36 14.85
CA VAL A 65 0.21 -5.99 13.43
C VAL A 65 1.07 -4.78 13.07
N ARG A 66 1.20 -3.81 13.98
CA ARG A 66 2.07 -2.64 13.77
C ARG A 66 3.54 -3.04 13.74
N GLU A 67 3.97 -3.94 14.63
CA GLU A 67 5.33 -4.46 14.65
C GLU A 67 5.63 -5.30 13.40
N TYR A 68 4.68 -6.12 12.94
CA TYR A 68 4.81 -6.85 11.67
C TYR A 68 5.05 -5.90 10.49
N ILE A 69 4.22 -4.85 10.32
CA ILE A 69 4.38 -3.88 9.22
C ILE A 69 5.74 -3.18 9.25
N ARG A 70 6.26 -2.86 10.45
CA ARG A 70 7.58 -2.22 10.60
C ARG A 70 8.73 -3.12 10.18
N HIS A 71 8.58 -4.43 10.36
CA HIS A 71 9.63 -5.42 10.08
C HIS A 71 9.45 -6.11 8.71
N GLN A 72 8.27 -5.98 8.09
CA GLN A 72 7.94 -6.68 6.86
C GLN A 72 8.92 -6.39 5.72
N GLU A 73 9.35 -5.14 5.53
CA GLU A 73 10.33 -4.80 4.49
C GLU A 73 11.67 -5.56 4.68
N LYS A 74 12.11 -5.76 5.92
CA LYS A 74 13.34 -6.51 6.22
C LYS A 74 13.18 -8.01 6.03
N GLU A 75 12.02 -8.55 6.38
CA GLU A 75 11.73 -9.97 6.18
C GLU A 75 11.59 -10.30 4.69
N ASP A 76 10.90 -9.47 3.91
CA ASP A 76 10.77 -9.65 2.46
C ASP A 76 12.14 -9.59 1.76
N GLU A 77 13.02 -8.67 2.14
CA GLU A 77 14.41 -8.63 1.65
C GLU A 77 15.21 -9.89 2.00
N HIS A 78 15.04 -10.44 3.20
CA HIS A 78 15.69 -11.68 3.62
C HIS A 78 15.19 -12.89 2.82
N TYR A 79 13.88 -13.00 2.62
CA TYR A 79 13.26 -14.06 1.81
C TYR A 79 13.68 -14.00 0.34
N ASP A 80 13.76 -12.81 -0.25
CA ASP A 80 14.22 -12.63 -1.62
C ASP A 80 15.69 -13.07 -1.77
N GLN A 81 16.57 -12.72 -0.81
CA GLN A 81 17.97 -13.18 -0.79
C GLN A 81 18.08 -14.70 -0.67
N LEU A 82 17.25 -15.34 0.15
CA LEU A 82 17.20 -16.80 0.29
C LEU A 82 16.73 -17.49 -1.00
N LYS A 83 15.76 -16.91 -1.72
CA LYS A 83 15.25 -17.45 -3.00
C LYS A 83 16.22 -17.30 -4.16
N LEU A 84 17.06 -16.26 -4.13
CA LEU A 84 18.13 -16.02 -5.12
C LEU A 84 19.41 -16.83 -4.83
N GLY A 85 19.46 -17.54 -3.70
CA GLY A 85 20.56 -18.42 -3.29
C GLY A 85 20.46 -19.86 -3.78
N MET A 86 19.59 -20.15 -4.77
CA MET A 86 19.57 -21.41 -5.54
C MET A 86 19.38 -21.13 -7.03
#